data_AF-M5F053-F1
#
_entry.id   AF-M5F053-F1
#
_cell.length_a   1.000
_cell.length_b   1.000
_cell.length_c   1.000
_cell.angle_alpha   90.00
_cell.angle_beta   90.00
_cell.angle_gamma   90.00
#
_symmetry.space_group_name_H-M   'P 1'
#
loop_
_entity.id
_entity.type
_entity.pdbx_description
1 polymer ?
#
loop_
_entity_poly.entity_id
_entity_poly.type
_entity_poly.pdbx_seq_one_letter_code
_entity_poly.pdbx_strand_id
1 'polypeptide(L)'
;MLSGRLELDESTIRLKKFQVKSHGRGTRWMPPDITTDYAVRLLAQGYICLPLRTGGKHLDLEAMGYDPLHLHTRRKDLKELAFCSVAFQLSQKPPTREDIERWFCNFTGNVGILGGFSNLLILDFDNAAAYQGWQGRHGEIARRTPMAKSPKGFHVYLRTREPMVSSSLHFGMRRIGHVKALGGYVVGSPSVLKDGSSYGWLENQSPFDVEPQPIDSLASLALRPVTPLKHYYDRMLNRGFFERQ
;
A
#
# COMPACT_ATOMS: atom_id res chain seq x y z
N MET A 1 3.93 5.49 67.20
CA MET A 1 3.90 4.11 66.69
C MET A 1 2.52 3.84 66.14
N LEU A 2 2.37 3.73 64.82
CA LEU A 2 1.23 3.11 64.15
C LEU A 2 1.71 2.80 62.73
N SER A 3 1.94 1.50 62.50
CA SER A 3 2.28 0.89 61.23
C SER A 3 1.01 0.76 60.39
N GLY A 4 0.99 1.40 59.21
CA GLY A 4 -0.08 1.26 58.23
C GLY A 4 0.52 0.97 56.86
N ARG A 5 0.56 -0.31 56.50
CA ARG A 5 0.79 -0.79 55.13
C ARG A 5 -0.27 -0.15 54.22
N LEU A 6 0.17 0.59 53.20
CA LEU A 6 -0.66 0.93 52.06
C LEU A 6 -0.71 -0.29 51.13
N GLU A 7 -1.87 -0.94 51.10
CA GLU A 7 -2.25 -1.95 50.12
C GLU A 7 -2.24 -1.35 48.71
N LEU A 8 -1.61 -2.03 47.78
CA LEU A 8 -1.67 -1.75 46.35
C LEU A 8 -2.93 -2.42 45.79
N ASP A 9 -3.88 -1.60 45.34
CA ASP A 9 -5.12 -2.00 44.68
C ASP A 9 -4.83 -2.52 43.26
N GLU A 10 -4.77 -3.85 43.10
CA GLU A 10 -4.65 -4.57 41.83
C GLU A 10 -5.99 -4.60 41.06
N SER A 11 -6.52 -3.44 40.66
CA SER A 11 -7.79 -3.41 39.92
C SER A 11 -7.89 -2.41 38.78
N THR A 12 -6.84 -2.19 37.96
CA THR A 12 -7.04 -1.43 36.68
C THR A 12 -6.10 -1.78 35.51
N ILE A 13 -5.67 -3.04 35.31
CA ILE A 13 -5.00 -3.42 34.05
C ILE A 13 -5.53 -4.75 33.53
N ARG A 14 -6.73 -4.73 32.93
CA ARG A 14 -7.28 -5.85 32.16
C ARG A 14 -6.72 -5.82 30.74
N LEU A 15 -5.50 -6.34 30.58
CA LEU A 15 -4.92 -6.73 29.30
C LEU A 15 -5.82 -7.79 28.64
N LYS A 16 -6.61 -7.41 27.63
CA LYS A 16 -7.21 -8.39 26.71
C LYS A 16 -6.09 -9.00 25.87
N LYS A 17 -5.48 -10.08 26.38
CA LYS A 17 -4.71 -11.04 25.59
C LYS A 17 -5.66 -11.64 24.54
N PHE A 18 -5.47 -11.28 23.28
CA PHE A 18 -6.00 -12.05 22.15
C PHE A 18 -5.25 -13.40 22.12
N GLN A 19 -5.84 -14.41 22.75
CA GLN A 19 -5.36 -15.78 22.71
C GLN A 19 -6.08 -16.50 21.58
N VAL A 20 -5.44 -16.59 20.42
CA VAL A 20 -5.90 -17.47 19.33
C VAL A 20 -5.59 -18.91 19.75
N LYS A 21 -6.62 -19.64 20.18
CA LYS A 21 -6.55 -21.10 20.35
C LYS A 21 -6.58 -21.73 18.95
N SER A 22 -5.48 -22.34 18.52
CA SER A 22 -5.46 -23.24 17.38
C SER A 22 -5.75 -24.67 17.85
N HIS A 23 -6.87 -25.25 17.40
CA HIS A 23 -7.13 -26.69 17.49
C HIS A 23 -7.74 -27.16 16.14
N GLY A 24 -6.96 -27.96 15.42
CA GLY A 24 -7.43 -29.09 14.60
C GLY A 24 -8.23 -28.84 13.32
N ARG A 25 -7.54 -28.79 12.18
CA ARG A 25 -7.65 -29.73 11.02
C ARG A 25 -7.01 -29.08 9.79
N GLY A 26 -6.23 -29.86 9.04
CA GLY A 26 -5.40 -29.40 7.92
C GLY A 26 -6.16 -28.50 6.95
N THR A 27 -5.83 -27.21 6.97
CA THR A 27 -6.15 -26.27 5.89
C THR A 27 -5.24 -26.60 4.73
N ARG A 28 -5.78 -27.32 3.74
CA ARG A 28 -5.26 -27.33 2.38
C ARG A 28 -5.01 -25.87 1.99
N TRP A 29 -3.76 -25.52 1.74
CA TRP A 29 -3.37 -24.18 1.28
C TRP A 29 -4.08 -23.95 -0.06
N MET A 30 -5.13 -23.14 -0.06
CA MET A 30 -5.76 -22.67 -1.30
C MET A 30 -5.12 -21.33 -1.64
N PRO A 31 -4.61 -21.14 -2.86
CA PRO A 31 -4.18 -19.81 -3.29
C PRO A 31 -5.35 -18.83 -3.16
N PRO A 32 -5.09 -17.52 -2.97
CA PRO A 32 -6.14 -16.53 -3.12
C PRO A 32 -6.55 -16.51 -4.58
N ASP A 33 -7.64 -17.21 -4.91
CA ASP A 33 -8.27 -17.09 -6.22
C ASP A 33 -8.81 -15.66 -6.32
N ILE A 34 -8.01 -14.76 -6.89
CA ILE A 34 -8.46 -13.44 -7.28
C ILE A 34 -9.36 -13.64 -8.48
N THR A 35 -10.66 -13.52 -8.25
CA THR A 35 -11.63 -13.64 -9.33
C THR A 35 -11.51 -12.44 -10.27
N THR A 36 -11.72 -12.68 -11.56
CA THR A 36 -11.82 -11.63 -12.56
C THR A 36 -12.87 -10.58 -12.16
N ASP A 37 -14.00 -11.03 -11.58
CA ASP A 37 -15.05 -10.17 -11.03
C ASP A 37 -14.52 -9.18 -9.98
N TYR A 38 -13.66 -9.63 -9.05
CA TYR A 38 -13.11 -8.74 -8.03
C TYR A 38 -12.28 -7.60 -8.63
N ALA A 39 -11.42 -7.90 -9.60
CA ALA A 39 -10.60 -6.89 -10.26
C ALA A 39 -11.46 -5.89 -11.06
N VAL A 40 -12.50 -6.38 -11.74
CA VAL A 40 -13.47 -5.58 -12.48
C VAL A 40 -14.28 -4.66 -11.55
N ARG A 41 -14.71 -5.17 -10.40
CA ARG A 41 -15.42 -4.36 -9.39
C ARG A 41 -14.53 -3.28 -8.79
N LEU A 42 -13.25 -3.57 -8.55
CA LEU A 42 -12.30 -2.54 -8.11
C LEU A 42 -12.09 -1.46 -9.17
N LEU A 43 -12.01 -1.83 -10.46
CA LEU A 43 -11.96 -0.86 -11.55
C LEU A 43 -13.17 0.08 -11.52
N ALA A 44 -14.38 -0.45 -11.26
CA ALA A 44 -15.59 0.35 -11.14
C ALA A 44 -15.56 1.32 -9.94
N GLN A 45 -14.78 1.04 -8.89
CA GLN A 45 -14.51 1.96 -7.77
C GLN A 45 -13.33 2.91 -8.03
N GLY A 46 -12.79 2.93 -9.25
CA GLY A 46 -11.65 3.78 -9.60
C GLY A 46 -10.30 3.27 -9.10
N TYR A 47 -10.14 1.95 -8.92
CA TYR A 47 -8.88 1.29 -8.58
C TYR A 47 -8.41 0.39 -9.73
N ILE A 48 -7.19 0.64 -10.22
CA ILE A 48 -6.60 -0.21 -11.26
C ILE A 48 -5.83 -1.35 -10.58
N CYS A 49 -6.30 -2.58 -10.84
CA CYS A 49 -5.63 -3.80 -10.42
C CYS A 49 -4.50 -4.17 -11.39
N LEU A 50 -3.39 -4.65 -10.85
CA LEU A 50 -2.23 -5.11 -11.61
C LEU A 50 -1.95 -6.58 -11.32
N PRO A 51 -1.77 -7.45 -12.33
CA PRO A 51 -1.32 -8.82 -12.12
C PRO A 51 0.06 -8.85 -11.48
N LEU A 52 0.21 -9.58 -10.38
CA LEU A 52 1.49 -9.84 -9.73
C LEU A 52 1.80 -11.33 -9.74
N ARG A 53 3.08 -11.69 -9.82
CA ARG A 53 3.51 -13.09 -9.80
C ARG A 53 3.01 -13.82 -8.54
N THR A 54 2.59 -15.07 -8.67
CA THR A 54 2.13 -15.92 -7.55
C THR A 54 3.16 -15.97 -6.41
N GLY A 55 2.69 -15.68 -5.19
CA GLY A 55 3.53 -15.62 -3.99
C GLY A 55 4.53 -14.45 -3.97
N GLY A 56 4.54 -13.61 -5.01
CA GLY A 56 5.47 -12.50 -5.20
C GLY A 56 4.82 -11.14 -5.01
N LYS A 57 5.64 -10.10 -5.20
CA LYS A 57 5.26 -8.68 -5.10
C LYS A 57 5.49 -7.91 -6.41
N HIS A 58 5.93 -8.61 -7.44
CA HIS A 58 6.38 -8.03 -8.69
C HIS A 58 5.32 -8.23 -9.77
N LEU A 59 5.20 -7.26 -10.69
CA LEU A 59 4.29 -7.35 -11.83
C LEU A 59 4.52 -8.65 -12.61
N ASP A 60 3.41 -9.27 -12.99
CA ASP A 60 3.41 -10.35 -13.97
C ASP A 60 3.29 -9.75 -15.37
N LEU A 61 4.42 -9.28 -15.90
CA LEU A 61 4.47 -8.59 -17.20
C LEU A 61 3.94 -9.46 -18.34
N GLU A 62 4.17 -10.78 -18.27
CA GLU A 62 3.69 -11.74 -19.26
C GLU A 62 2.16 -11.83 -19.26
N ALA A 63 1.53 -11.88 -18.08
CA ALA A 63 0.06 -11.83 -17.96
C ALA A 63 -0.53 -10.52 -18.51
N MET A 64 0.26 -9.44 -18.50
CA MET A 64 -0.10 -8.14 -19.05
C MET A 64 0.25 -8.00 -20.55
N GLY A 65 0.85 -9.02 -21.18
CA GLY A 65 1.22 -9.02 -22.60
C GLY A 65 2.56 -8.36 -22.93
N TYR A 66 3.40 -8.10 -21.95
CA TYR A 66 4.75 -7.54 -22.14
C TYR A 66 5.83 -8.64 -22.07
N ASP A 67 6.94 -8.46 -22.79
CA ASP A 67 8.12 -9.32 -22.65
C ASP A 67 8.85 -9.03 -21.32
N PRO A 68 9.00 -10.01 -20.41
CA PRO A 68 9.66 -9.83 -19.14
C PRO A 68 11.20 -9.82 -19.25
N LEU A 69 11.77 -8.86 -20.00
CA LEU A 69 13.22 -8.72 -20.25
C LEU A 69 14.10 -8.84 -18.99
N HIS A 70 13.60 -8.33 -17.86
CA HIS A 70 14.30 -8.38 -16.58
C HIS A 70 14.47 -9.80 -16.01
N LEU A 71 13.59 -10.75 -16.38
CA LEU A 71 13.73 -12.16 -16.00
C LEU A 71 14.79 -12.86 -16.84
N HIS A 72 14.81 -12.59 -18.15
CA HIS A 72 15.81 -13.14 -19.08
C HIS A 72 17.22 -12.65 -18.74
N THR A 73 17.36 -11.35 -18.48
CA THR A 73 18.66 -10.70 -18.22
C THR A 73 19.07 -10.70 -16.76
N ARG A 74 18.13 -10.95 -15.83
CA ARG A 74 18.30 -10.84 -14.37
C ARG A 74 18.80 -9.46 -13.91
N ARG A 75 18.50 -8.42 -14.69
CA ARG A 75 18.93 -7.05 -14.45
C ARG A 75 17.92 -6.27 -13.62
N LYS A 76 18.41 -5.66 -12.53
CA LYS A 76 17.57 -4.89 -11.60
C LYS A 76 17.07 -3.58 -12.19
N ASP A 77 17.91 -2.88 -12.95
CA ASP A 77 17.56 -1.62 -13.59
C ASP A 77 16.45 -1.80 -14.64
N LEU A 78 16.51 -2.86 -15.45
CA LEU A 78 15.43 -3.22 -16.38
C LEU A 78 14.12 -3.54 -15.66
N LYS A 79 14.18 -4.19 -14.49
CA LYS A 79 13.00 -4.44 -13.66
C LYS A 79 12.38 -3.13 -13.16
N GLU A 80 13.21 -2.23 -12.62
CA GLU A 80 12.76 -0.94 -12.07
C GLU A 80 12.18 -0.04 -13.16
N LEU A 81 12.83 0.01 -14.32
CA LEU A 81 12.33 0.70 -15.50
C LEU A 81 10.96 0.16 -15.91
N ALA A 82 10.84 -1.16 -16.13
CA ALA A 82 9.58 -1.76 -16.57
C ALA A 82 8.44 -1.46 -15.58
N PHE A 83 8.68 -1.64 -14.28
CA PHE A 83 7.63 -1.49 -13.29
C PHE A 83 7.21 -0.03 -13.10
N CYS A 84 8.17 0.89 -13.06
CA CYS A 84 7.88 2.32 -12.97
C CYS A 84 7.14 2.81 -14.23
N SER A 85 7.61 2.42 -15.42
CA SER A 85 7.02 2.82 -16.70
C SER A 85 5.60 2.29 -16.87
N VAL A 86 5.36 1.00 -16.60
CA VAL A 86 4.01 0.41 -16.68
C VAL A 86 3.06 1.10 -15.69
N ALA A 87 3.49 1.29 -14.44
CA ALA A 87 2.66 1.97 -13.45
C ALA A 87 2.36 3.43 -13.85
N PHE A 88 3.38 4.17 -14.31
CA PHE A 88 3.19 5.54 -14.78
C PHE A 88 2.23 5.59 -15.98
N GLN A 89 2.46 4.77 -17.00
CA GLN A 89 1.63 4.75 -18.20
C GLN A 89 0.17 4.40 -17.88
N LEU A 90 -0.08 3.37 -17.08
CA LEU A 90 -1.45 2.97 -16.72
C LEU A 90 -2.16 4.00 -15.85
N SER A 91 -1.42 4.83 -15.10
CA SER A 91 -2.04 5.93 -14.35
C SER A 91 -2.54 7.08 -15.24
N GLN A 92 -2.00 7.21 -16.45
CA GLN A 92 -2.33 8.26 -17.42
C GLN A 92 -3.29 7.73 -18.50
N LYS A 93 -3.08 6.50 -18.97
CA LYS A 93 -3.90 5.78 -19.92
C LYS A 93 -4.39 4.49 -19.24
N PRO A 94 -5.50 4.56 -18.49
CA PRO A 94 -5.99 3.42 -17.71
C PRO A 94 -6.39 2.25 -18.63
N PRO A 95 -6.27 1.00 -18.16
CA PRO A 95 -6.73 -0.16 -18.89
C PRO A 95 -8.26 -0.14 -19.00
N THR A 96 -8.80 -0.77 -20.04
CA THR A 96 -10.25 -0.95 -20.14
C THR A 96 -10.71 -2.11 -19.25
N ARG A 97 -12.04 -2.29 -19.15
CA ARG A 97 -12.63 -3.46 -18.52
C ARG A 97 -12.12 -4.74 -19.17
N GLU A 98 -12.08 -4.78 -20.50
CA GLU A 98 -11.66 -5.95 -21.29
C GLU A 98 -10.19 -6.29 -21.06
N ASP A 99 -9.34 -5.27 -20.86
CA ASP A 99 -7.93 -5.49 -20.48
C ASP A 99 -7.83 -6.13 -19.08
N ILE A 100 -8.57 -5.62 -18.10
CA ILE A 100 -8.62 -6.19 -16.74
C ILE A 100 -9.16 -7.63 -16.78
N GLU A 101 -10.23 -7.87 -17.53
CA GLU A 101 -10.81 -9.19 -17.71
C GLU A 101 -9.79 -10.16 -18.32
N ARG A 102 -9.07 -9.73 -19.37
CA ARG A 102 -8.02 -10.53 -20.00
C ARG A 102 -6.88 -10.84 -19.04
N TRP A 103 -6.40 -9.86 -18.29
CA TRP A 103 -5.29 -10.00 -17.35
C TRP A 103 -5.60 -10.95 -16.18
N PHE A 104 -6.85 -10.94 -15.71
CA PHE A 104 -7.27 -11.72 -14.53
C PHE A 104 -8.12 -12.95 -14.89
N CYS A 105 -8.29 -13.29 -16.17
CA CYS A 105 -8.98 -14.51 -16.59
C CYS A 105 -8.16 -15.74 -16.21
N ASN A 106 -8.73 -16.62 -15.37
CA ASN A 106 -8.05 -17.81 -14.81
C ASN A 106 -6.68 -17.51 -14.15
N PHE A 107 -6.51 -16.28 -13.64
CA PHE A 107 -5.25 -15.83 -13.07
C PHE A 107 -5.12 -16.31 -11.62
N THR A 108 -3.98 -16.90 -11.28
CA THR A 108 -3.68 -17.47 -9.95
C THR A 108 -2.54 -16.72 -9.23
N GLY A 109 -2.14 -15.57 -9.78
CA GLY A 109 -1.16 -14.69 -9.18
C GLY A 109 -1.74 -13.81 -8.08
N ASN A 110 -0.92 -12.89 -7.59
CA ASN A 110 -1.33 -11.88 -6.62
C ASN A 110 -1.90 -10.64 -7.33
N VAL A 111 -2.58 -9.77 -6.59
CA VAL A 111 -3.10 -8.50 -7.11
C VAL A 111 -2.29 -7.34 -6.56
N GLY A 112 -1.95 -6.40 -7.44
CA GLY A 112 -1.41 -5.09 -7.09
C GLY A 112 -2.47 -4.02 -7.26
N ILE A 113 -2.33 -2.92 -6.51
CA ILE A 113 -3.16 -1.72 -6.69
C ILE A 113 -2.27 -0.58 -7.13
N LEU A 114 -2.58 -0.03 -8.30
CA LEU A 114 -1.85 1.07 -8.91
C LEU A 114 -2.06 2.38 -8.15
N GLY A 115 -0.97 3.11 -7.88
CA GLY A 115 -1.01 4.48 -7.39
C GLY A 115 -1.04 5.51 -8.52
N GLY A 116 -1.44 6.74 -8.20
CA GLY A 116 -1.41 7.90 -9.10
C GLY A 116 -2.63 8.04 -10.00
N PHE A 117 -3.32 6.94 -10.32
CA PHE A 117 -4.58 7.01 -11.08
C PHE A 117 -5.64 7.81 -10.31
N SER A 118 -6.22 8.82 -10.95
CA SER A 118 -7.14 9.78 -10.31
C SER A 118 -6.59 10.33 -8.99
N ASN A 119 -5.29 10.64 -8.96
CA ASN A 119 -4.54 11.14 -7.79
C ASN A 119 -4.59 10.21 -6.56
N LEU A 120 -4.76 8.89 -6.76
CA LEU A 120 -4.69 7.94 -5.66
C LEU A 120 -3.28 7.92 -5.06
N LEU A 121 -3.19 8.14 -3.75
CA LEU A 121 -1.99 8.12 -2.95
C LEU A 121 -2.10 7.00 -1.93
N ILE A 122 -1.10 6.14 -1.86
CA ILE A 122 -1.06 5.03 -0.90
C ILE A 122 0.14 5.23 0.02
N LEU A 123 -0.13 5.41 1.32
CA LEU A 123 0.89 5.40 2.36
C LEU A 123 1.17 3.95 2.75
N ASP A 124 2.33 3.45 2.37
CA ASP A 124 2.81 2.10 2.69
C ASP A 124 3.75 2.20 3.89
N PHE A 125 3.22 1.95 5.10
CA PHE A 125 3.99 1.99 6.34
C PHE A 125 4.83 0.73 6.51
N ASP A 126 6.13 0.89 6.79
CA ASP A 126 7.07 -0.24 6.89
C ASP A 126 6.76 -1.20 8.05
N ASN A 127 6.10 -0.70 9.11
CA ASN A 127 5.77 -1.46 10.31
C ASN A 127 4.55 -0.90 11.06
N ALA A 128 3.98 -1.72 11.95
CA ALA A 128 2.82 -1.35 12.76
C ALA A 128 3.05 -0.14 13.67
N ALA A 129 4.24 0.02 14.25
CA ALA A 129 4.54 1.14 15.15
C ALA A 129 4.54 2.49 14.40
N ALA A 130 5.06 2.52 13.17
CA ALA A 130 5.01 3.68 12.29
C ALA A 130 3.57 4.10 11.97
N TYR A 131 2.73 3.12 11.61
CA TYR A 131 1.30 3.35 11.40
C TYR A 131 0.60 3.86 12.66
N GLN A 132 0.81 3.23 13.82
CA GLN A 132 0.19 3.63 15.08
C GLN A 132 0.57 5.07 15.48
N GLY A 133 1.84 5.45 15.28
CA GLY A 133 2.29 6.82 15.53
C GLY A 133 1.66 7.86 14.61
N TRP A 134 1.32 7.49 13.37
CA TRP A 134 0.55 8.33 12.45
C TRP A 134 -0.94 8.35 12.83
N GLN A 135 -1.53 7.19 13.07
CA GLN A 135 -2.94 7.02 13.46
C GLN A 135 -3.29 7.79 14.73
N GLY A 136 -2.40 7.82 15.73
CA GLY A 136 -2.61 8.59 16.96
C GLY A 136 -2.77 10.09 16.74
N ARG A 137 -2.28 10.63 15.61
CA ARG A 137 -2.43 12.04 15.22
C ARG A 137 -3.52 12.27 14.17
N HIS A 138 -3.81 11.25 13.36
CA HIS A 138 -4.71 11.35 12.20
C HIS A 138 -5.84 10.31 12.25
N GLY A 139 -6.33 9.99 13.45
CA GLY A 139 -7.29 8.90 13.67
C GLY A 139 -8.63 9.10 12.97
N GLU A 140 -9.07 10.35 12.78
CA GLU A 140 -10.29 10.65 12.02
C GLU A 140 -10.17 10.28 10.54
N ILE A 141 -9.03 10.58 9.92
CA ILE A 141 -8.74 10.19 8.53
C ILE A 141 -8.65 8.68 8.44
N ALA A 142 -7.92 8.05 9.37
CA ALA A 142 -7.74 6.60 9.38
C ALA A 142 -9.08 5.86 9.41
N ARG A 143 -10.08 6.32 10.17
CA ARG A 143 -11.40 5.67 10.27
C ARG A 143 -12.31 5.84 9.04
N ARG A 144 -11.99 6.75 8.13
CA ARG A 144 -12.88 7.19 7.04
C ARG A 144 -12.33 6.89 5.65
N THR A 145 -11.28 6.08 5.58
CA THR A 145 -10.54 5.85 4.35
C THR A 145 -10.20 4.37 4.22
N PRO A 146 -10.01 3.82 3.00
CA PRO A 146 -9.65 2.43 2.87
C PRO A 146 -8.29 2.15 3.51
N MET A 147 -8.22 1.01 4.19
CA MET A 147 -7.00 0.56 4.84
C MET A 147 -6.85 -0.95 4.67
N ALA A 148 -5.62 -1.37 4.39
CA ALA A 148 -5.27 -2.78 4.34
C ALA A 148 -4.16 -3.08 5.34
N LYS A 149 -4.26 -4.22 6.02
CA LYS A 149 -3.16 -4.82 6.74
C LYS A 149 -2.17 -5.41 5.73
N SER A 150 -0.90 -5.05 5.85
CA SER A 150 0.21 -5.72 5.16
C SER A 150 0.96 -6.63 6.15
N PRO A 151 1.83 -7.54 5.69
CA PRO A 151 2.57 -8.45 6.56
C PRO A 151 3.30 -7.78 7.73
N LYS A 152 3.84 -6.57 7.51
CA LYS A 152 4.63 -5.83 8.52
C LYS A 152 3.92 -4.58 9.04
N GLY A 153 3.16 -3.90 8.18
CA GLY A 153 2.57 -2.59 8.47
C GLY A 153 1.16 -2.48 7.94
N PHE A 154 0.85 -1.36 7.29
CA PHE A 154 -0.48 -1.02 6.80
C PHE A 154 -0.36 -0.19 5.53
N HIS A 155 -1.31 -0.36 4.61
CA HIS A 155 -1.54 0.54 3.49
C HIS A 155 -2.73 1.44 3.82
N VAL A 156 -2.55 2.75 3.70
CA VAL A 156 -3.64 3.74 3.85
C VAL A 156 -3.83 4.42 2.51
N TYR A 157 -5.05 4.33 1.98
CA TYR A 157 -5.40 4.84 0.65
C TYR A 157 -6.06 6.21 0.81
N LEU A 158 -5.57 7.21 0.10
CA LEU A 158 -6.00 8.61 0.15
C LEU A 158 -6.04 9.17 -1.27
N ARG A 159 -6.63 10.35 -1.48
CA ARG A 159 -6.53 11.08 -2.75
C ARG A 159 -5.92 12.45 -2.52
N THR A 160 -4.97 12.83 -3.38
CA THR A 160 -4.38 14.18 -3.33
C THR A 160 -5.10 15.11 -4.29
N ARG A 161 -5.07 16.42 -4.00
CA ARG A 161 -5.64 17.43 -4.92
C ARG A 161 -4.84 17.55 -6.21
N GLU A 162 -3.53 17.36 -6.14
CA GLU A 162 -2.61 17.42 -7.28
C GLU A 162 -1.89 16.08 -7.48
N PRO A 163 -1.41 15.78 -8.70
CA PRO A 163 -0.64 14.57 -8.96
C PRO A 163 0.65 14.51 -8.13
N MET A 164 0.97 13.33 -7.61
CA MET A 164 2.19 13.09 -6.85
C MET A 164 3.00 11.92 -7.44
N VAL A 165 4.32 12.00 -7.35
CA VAL A 165 5.23 10.90 -7.69
C VAL A 165 5.47 9.99 -6.49
N SER A 166 5.67 8.70 -6.75
CA SER A 166 6.07 7.77 -5.70
C SER A 166 7.40 8.18 -5.06
N SER A 167 7.50 8.03 -3.74
CA SER A 167 8.67 8.49 -2.98
C SER A 167 8.91 7.65 -1.73
N SER A 168 9.94 7.99 -0.98
CA SER A 168 10.02 7.59 0.43
C SER A 168 8.98 8.35 1.25
N LEU A 169 8.65 7.85 2.44
CA LEU A 169 7.77 8.51 3.39
C LEU A 169 8.52 8.80 4.69
N HIS A 170 8.57 10.06 5.08
CA HIS A 170 9.28 10.52 6.27
C HIS A 170 8.36 11.23 7.25
N PHE A 171 8.63 11.04 8.54
CA PHE A 171 8.13 11.86 9.64
C PHE A 171 9.34 12.47 10.36
N GLY A 172 9.49 13.79 10.24
CA GLY A 172 10.72 14.47 10.65
C GLY A 172 11.95 13.92 9.91
N MET A 173 12.95 13.46 10.67
CA MET A 173 14.19 12.88 10.11
C MET A 173 14.09 11.38 9.85
N ARG A 174 13.04 10.71 10.35
CA ARG A 174 12.90 9.26 10.27
C ARG A 174 12.11 8.86 9.03
N ARG A 175 12.65 7.94 8.24
CA ARG A 175 11.87 7.23 7.23
C ARG A 175 10.96 6.22 7.93
N ILE A 176 9.69 6.21 7.54
CA ILE A 176 8.65 5.39 8.16
C ILE A 176 7.91 4.51 7.14
N GLY A 177 8.23 4.64 5.86
CA GLY A 177 7.58 3.90 4.80
C GLY A 177 7.88 4.42 3.40
N HIS A 178 6.90 4.23 2.53
CA HIS A 178 6.86 4.73 1.17
C HIS A 178 5.54 5.42 0.86
N VAL A 179 5.61 6.32 -0.12
CA VAL A 179 4.44 6.82 -0.82
C VAL A 179 4.38 6.12 -2.17
N LYS A 180 3.25 5.49 -2.49
CA LYS A 180 2.96 4.97 -3.83
C LYS A 180 1.90 5.85 -4.49
N ALA A 181 2.29 6.48 -5.57
CA ALA A 181 1.48 7.36 -6.40
C ALA A 181 1.90 7.12 -7.86
N LEU A 182 2.09 8.15 -8.69
CA LEU A 182 2.58 7.99 -10.06
C LEU A 182 3.86 7.15 -10.07
N GLY A 183 3.94 6.20 -11.02
CA GLY A 183 5.08 5.29 -11.18
C GLY A 183 5.20 4.22 -10.09
N GLY A 184 4.18 4.01 -9.25
CA GLY A 184 4.22 3.02 -8.18
C GLY A 184 2.91 2.28 -7.96
N TYR A 185 3.02 1.14 -7.31
CA TYR A 185 1.90 0.31 -6.87
C TYR A 185 2.23 -0.33 -5.52
N VAL A 186 1.21 -0.87 -4.87
CA VAL A 186 1.35 -1.76 -3.71
C VAL A 186 0.82 -3.16 -4.03
N VAL A 187 1.21 -4.15 -3.24
CA VAL A 187 0.49 -5.42 -3.20
C VAL A 187 -0.88 -5.19 -2.53
N GLY A 188 -1.95 -5.60 -3.18
CA GLY A 188 -3.32 -5.45 -2.70
C GLY A 188 -3.87 -6.72 -2.04
N SER A 189 -4.93 -6.56 -1.26
CA SER A 189 -5.76 -7.67 -0.79
C SER A 189 -6.50 -8.31 -1.97
N PRO A 190 -6.71 -9.65 -2.01
CA PRO A 190 -6.40 -10.66 -0.98
C PRO A 190 -5.05 -11.41 -1.18
N SER A 191 -4.01 -10.76 -1.69
CA SER A 191 -2.75 -11.42 -2.05
C SER A 191 -2.09 -12.19 -0.89
N VAL A 192 -1.40 -13.29 -1.21
CA VAL A 192 -0.64 -14.12 -0.27
C VAL A 192 0.77 -14.32 -0.81
N LEU A 193 1.77 -14.14 0.04
CA LEU A 193 3.18 -14.31 -0.32
C LEU A 193 3.63 -15.76 -0.14
N LYS A 194 4.80 -16.10 -0.70
CA LYS A 194 5.41 -17.44 -0.58
C LYS A 194 5.62 -17.91 0.85
N ASP A 195 5.81 -16.98 1.79
CA ASP A 195 5.98 -17.27 3.21
C ASP A 195 4.65 -17.44 3.97
N GLY A 196 3.52 -17.40 3.25
CA GLY A 196 2.18 -17.50 3.81
C GLY A 196 1.65 -16.19 4.41
N SER A 197 2.45 -15.12 4.46
CA SER A 197 1.96 -13.82 4.90
C SER A 197 0.98 -13.24 3.87
N SER A 198 -0.07 -12.58 4.36
CA SER A 198 -1.18 -12.13 3.52
C SER A 198 -1.46 -10.64 3.66
N TYR A 199 -2.19 -10.13 2.68
CA TYR A 199 -2.72 -8.77 2.64
C TYR A 199 -4.23 -8.86 2.77
N GLY A 200 -4.81 -8.03 3.64
CA GLY A 200 -6.25 -8.05 3.89
C GLY A 200 -6.78 -6.65 4.17
N TRP A 201 -7.93 -6.30 3.59
CA TRP A 201 -8.66 -5.09 3.98
C TRP A 201 -9.00 -5.15 5.47
N LEU A 202 -8.94 -4.01 6.15
CA LEU A 202 -9.50 -3.90 7.48
C LEU A 202 -11.03 -3.93 7.39
N GLU A 203 -11.67 -4.36 8.48
CA GLU A 203 -13.12 -4.45 8.56
C GLU A 203 -13.78 -3.11 8.20
N ASN A 204 -14.77 -3.17 7.30
CA ASN A 204 -15.53 -2.03 6.75
C ASN A 204 -14.66 -0.90 6.16
N GLN A 205 -13.44 -1.21 5.74
CA GLN A 205 -12.47 -0.25 5.19
C GLN A 205 -11.85 -0.77 3.88
N SER A 206 -12.61 -1.55 3.11
CA SER A 206 -12.27 -1.86 1.74
C SER A 206 -12.71 -0.71 0.80
N PRO A 207 -12.20 -0.68 -0.44
CA PRO A 207 -12.70 0.19 -1.50
C PRO A 207 -14.20 0.08 -1.81
N PHE A 208 -14.87 -0.98 -1.34
CA PHE A 208 -16.32 -1.14 -1.52
C PHE A 208 -17.13 -0.57 -0.35
N ASP A 209 -16.47 -0.23 0.75
CA ASP A 209 -17.11 0.25 1.98
C ASP A 209 -16.96 1.77 2.14
N VAL A 210 -15.78 2.29 1.79
CA VAL A 210 -15.41 3.70 2.00
C VAL A 210 -14.55 4.21 0.85
N GLU A 211 -14.71 5.49 0.51
CA GLU A 211 -13.88 6.18 -0.48
C GLU A 211 -12.60 6.74 0.14
N PRO A 212 -11.49 6.83 -0.61
CA PRO A 212 -10.28 7.52 -0.16
C PRO A 212 -10.56 8.97 0.25
N GLN A 213 -10.18 9.34 1.46
CA GLN A 213 -10.29 10.73 1.90
C GLN A 213 -9.37 11.64 1.09
N PRO A 214 -9.88 12.82 0.66
CA PRO A 214 -9.04 13.82 0.03
C PRO A 214 -8.10 14.46 1.05
N ILE A 215 -6.86 14.73 0.64
CA ILE A 215 -5.89 15.52 1.39
C ILE A 215 -5.25 16.58 0.50
N ASP A 216 -4.85 17.69 1.11
CA ASP A 216 -4.22 18.79 0.40
C ASP A 216 -2.81 18.42 -0.06
N SER A 217 -2.01 17.84 0.84
CA SER A 217 -0.64 17.38 0.55
C SER A 217 -0.14 16.46 1.66
N LEU A 218 1.01 15.79 1.48
CA LEU A 218 1.67 15.07 2.59
C LEU A 218 1.96 15.97 3.79
N ALA A 219 2.22 17.27 3.57
CA ALA A 219 2.53 18.20 4.64
C ALA A 219 1.35 18.43 5.59
N SER A 220 0.10 18.32 5.12
CA SER A 220 -1.09 18.40 6.00
C SER A 220 -1.18 17.22 6.97
N LEU A 221 -0.44 16.14 6.69
CA LEU A 221 -0.30 14.98 7.56
C LEU A 221 1.03 14.98 8.35
N ALA A 222 1.76 16.10 8.35
CA ALA A 222 3.12 16.19 8.88
C ALA A 222 4.10 15.16 8.28
N LEU A 223 3.85 14.73 7.04
CA LEU A 223 4.65 13.77 6.29
C LEU A 223 5.46 14.49 5.19
N ARG A 224 6.58 13.89 4.78
CA ARG A 224 7.45 14.43 3.72
C ARG A 224 7.98 13.36 2.78
N PRO A 225 8.17 13.67 1.48
CA PRO A 225 8.72 12.71 0.51
C PRO A 225 10.23 12.45 0.72
N VAL A 226 10.93 13.43 1.27
CA VAL A 226 12.36 13.38 1.60
C VAL A 226 12.60 13.97 2.99
N THR A 227 13.80 13.77 3.52
CA THR A 227 14.22 14.39 4.77
C THR A 227 14.24 15.92 4.67
N PRO A 228 13.99 16.66 5.78
CA PRO A 228 14.16 18.12 5.82
C PRO A 228 15.52 18.61 5.29
N LEU A 229 16.60 17.90 5.62
CA LEU A 229 17.96 18.23 5.15
C LEU A 229 18.08 18.10 3.63
N LYS A 230 17.58 17.00 3.05
CA LYS A 230 17.61 16.80 1.59
C LYS A 230 16.74 17.83 0.87
N HIS A 231 15.56 18.13 1.40
CA HIS A 231 14.69 19.16 0.84
C HIS A 231 15.39 20.53 0.78
N TYR A 232 16.08 20.91 1.86
CA TYR A 232 16.86 22.14 1.90
C TYR A 232 17.99 22.13 0.87
N TYR A 233 18.74 21.02 0.78
CA TYR A 233 19.83 20.85 -0.18
C TYR A 233 19.35 20.94 -1.65
N ASP A 234 18.27 20.25 -2.01
CA ASP A 234 17.73 20.27 -3.38
C ASP A 234 17.24 21.68 -3.77
N ARG A 235 16.62 22.40 -2.82
CA ARG A 235 16.20 23.80 -3.00
C ARG A 235 17.38 24.75 -3.20
N MET A 236 18.45 24.61 -2.41
CA MET A 236 19.65 25.45 -2.58
C MET A 236 20.29 25.28 -3.95
N LEU A 237 20.23 24.08 -4.53
CA LEU A 237 20.79 23.78 -5.85
C LEU A 237 19.81 24.02 -7.01
N ASN A 238 18.64 24.61 -6.73
CA ASN A 238 17.57 24.84 -7.69
C ASN A 238 17.22 23.59 -8.54
N ARG A 239 17.27 22.41 -7.93
CA ARG A 239 16.98 21.14 -8.62
C ARG A 239 15.48 20.92 -8.71
N GLY A 240 15.00 20.51 -9.88
CA GLY A 240 13.64 19.99 -10.06
C GLY A 240 12.70 20.81 -10.94
N PHE A 241 13.17 21.93 -11.50
CA PHE A 241 12.43 22.67 -12.52
C PHE A 241 13.03 22.38 -13.90
N PHE A 242 12.16 22.30 -14.90
CA PHE A 242 12.55 22.24 -16.30
C PHE A 242 11.89 23.43 -17.01
N GLU A 243 12.54 23.93 -18.06
CA GLU A 243 11.98 25.01 -18.87
C GLU A 243 10.85 24.46 -19.75
N ARG A 244 9.78 25.25 -19.90
CA ARG A 244 8.72 24.91 -20.85
C ARG A 244 9.30 25.08 -22.25
N GLN A 245 9.43 23.96 -22.98
CA GLN A 245 9.80 23.94 -24.40
C GLN A 245 8.65 24.44 -25.27
#